data_AF-A0A4R6EZF0-F1
#
_entry.id   AF-A0A4R6EZF0-F1
#
_cell.length_a   1.000
_cell.length_b   1.000
_cell.length_c   1.000
_cell.angle_alpha   90.00
_cell.angle_beta   90.00
_cell.angle_gamma   90.00
#
_symmetry.space_group_name_H-M   'P 1'
#
loop_
_entity.id
_entity.type
_entity.pdbx_description
1 polymer ?
#
loop_
_entity_poly.entity_id
_entity_poly.type
_entity_poly.pdbx_seq_one_letter_code
_entity_poly.pdbx_strand_id
1 'polypeptide(L)'
;MPCDACERMLQSATPAPHPQLLKSHCVTRLRPLGRRPIEVCKYRCRQCDVQWMLETDMSNADEHEWICLYNSSSILEPGSVAALTSRTETESPAVTRVNSAHAVGPEWSYRMLIQLGSLPFV
;
A
#
# COMPACT_ATOMS: atom_id res chain seq x y z
N MET A 1 -9.10 13.66 12.94
CA MET A 1 -9.60 12.31 13.27
C MET A 1 -10.18 11.69 12.02
N PRO A 2 -10.03 10.38 11.77
CA PRO A 2 -10.71 9.70 10.66
C PRO A 2 -12.23 9.80 10.85
N CYS A 3 -12.96 9.93 9.74
CA CYS A 3 -14.44 9.88 9.79
C CYS A 3 -14.94 8.43 9.80
N ASP A 4 -16.21 8.23 10.15
CA ASP A 4 -16.87 6.92 10.17
C ASP A 4 -16.68 6.12 8.86
N ALA A 5 -16.67 6.79 7.71
CA ALA A 5 -16.43 6.12 6.43
C ALA A 5 -15.02 5.52 6.35
N CYS A 6 -14.00 6.26 6.82
CA CYS A 6 -12.62 5.78 6.85
C CYS A 6 -12.41 4.73 7.94
N GLU A 7 -13.08 4.84 9.09
CA GLU A 7 -13.05 3.81 10.13
C GLU A 7 -13.65 2.49 9.63
N ARG A 8 -14.77 2.55 8.90
CA ARG A 8 -15.34 1.35 8.25
C ARG A 8 -14.39 0.76 7.23
N MET A 9 -13.73 1.59 6.41
CA MET A 9 -12.71 1.11 5.46
C MET A 9 -11.55 0.40 6.17
N LEU A 10 -11.10 0.92 7.31
CA LEU A 10 -10.04 0.28 8.12
C LEU A 10 -10.49 -1.06 8.73
N GLN A 11 -11.79 -1.24 8.98
CA GLN A 11 -12.35 -2.44 9.60
C GLN A 11 -12.87 -3.47 8.58
N SER A 12 -13.14 -3.05 7.33
CA SER A 12 -13.77 -3.89 6.31
C SER A 12 -12.76 -4.60 5.43
N ALA A 13 -13.03 -5.88 5.13
CA ALA A 13 -12.27 -6.68 4.18
C ALA A 13 -12.68 -6.55 2.70
N THR A 14 -13.63 -5.66 2.42
CA THR A 14 -14.32 -5.64 1.13
C THR A 14 -13.49 -4.94 0.05
N PRO A 15 -13.43 -5.47 -1.18
CA PRO A 15 -12.82 -4.78 -2.32
C PRO A 15 -13.63 -3.54 -2.75
N ALA A 16 -14.92 -3.50 -2.38
CA ALA A 16 -15.80 -2.41 -2.75
C ALA A 16 -15.43 -1.14 -1.96
N PRO A 17 -15.21 0.01 -2.64
CA PRO A 17 -15.01 1.29 -1.97
C PRO A 17 -16.28 1.71 -1.23
N HIS A 18 -16.12 2.29 -0.04
CA HIS A 18 -17.24 2.94 0.62
C HIS A 18 -17.78 4.11 -0.25
N PRO A 19 -19.10 4.38 -0.31
CA PRO A 19 -19.67 5.41 -1.18
C PRO A 19 -19.12 6.83 -1.01
N GLN A 20 -18.47 7.10 0.12
CA GLN A 20 -17.84 8.39 0.44
C GLN A 20 -16.41 8.53 -0.11
N LEU A 21 -15.84 7.47 -0.68
CA LEU A 21 -14.52 7.48 -1.31
C LEU A 21 -14.68 7.76 -2.81
N LEU A 22 -14.08 8.86 -3.27
CA LEU A 22 -14.04 9.18 -4.70
C LEU A 22 -12.77 8.70 -5.34
N LYS A 23 -12.97 7.88 -6.38
CA LYS A 23 -11.93 7.46 -7.31
C LYS A 23 -11.39 8.70 -8.04
N SER A 24 -10.11 9.00 -7.86
CA SER A 24 -9.45 10.15 -8.49
C SER A 24 -8.58 9.74 -9.68
N HIS A 25 -7.94 8.59 -9.60
CA HIS A 25 -6.97 8.14 -10.60
C HIS A 25 -6.75 6.63 -10.50
N CYS A 26 -6.56 5.95 -11.64
CA CYS A 26 -6.12 4.56 -11.68
C CYS A 26 -5.10 4.31 -12.76
N VAL A 27 -4.12 3.48 -12.42
CA VAL A 27 -3.08 3.05 -13.34
C VAL A 27 -2.80 1.58 -13.15
N THR A 28 -2.66 0.87 -14.26
CA THR A 28 -2.03 -0.45 -14.26
C THR A 28 -0.53 -0.28 -14.13
N ARG A 29 0.08 -0.94 -13.15
CA ARG A 29 1.53 -0.94 -12.94
C ARG A 29 2.09 -2.33 -13.17
N LEU A 30 3.12 -2.38 -14.00
CA LEU A 30 3.96 -3.57 -14.13
C LEU A 30 4.87 -3.64 -12.90
N ARG A 31 4.83 -4.77 -12.21
CA ARG A 31 5.80 -5.07 -11.14
C ARG A 31 7.11 -5.58 -11.78
N PRO A 32 8.23 -5.59 -11.03
CA PRO A 32 9.48 -6.17 -11.53
C PRO A 32 9.30 -7.57 -12.12
N LEU A 33 10.16 -7.94 -13.07
CA LEU A 33 10.07 -9.18 -13.85
C LEU A 33 9.77 -10.39 -12.96
N GLY A 34 8.76 -11.17 -13.35
CA GLY A 34 8.30 -12.36 -12.62
C GLY A 34 7.19 -12.12 -11.60
N ARG A 35 6.77 -10.87 -11.35
CA ARG A 35 5.59 -10.55 -10.53
C ARG A 35 4.39 -10.18 -11.40
N ARG A 36 3.20 -10.50 -10.91
CA ARG A 36 1.92 -10.21 -11.59
C ARG A 36 1.68 -8.70 -11.70
N PRO A 37 1.11 -8.22 -12.82
CA PRO A 37 0.66 -6.84 -12.94
C PRO A 37 -0.42 -6.52 -11.90
N ILE A 38 -0.42 -5.28 -11.44
CA ILE A 38 -1.47 -4.79 -10.53
C ILE A 38 -2.17 -3.57 -11.11
N GLU A 39 -3.43 -3.39 -10.78
CA GLU A 39 -4.11 -2.11 -10.89
C GLU A 39 -3.96 -1.35 -9.56
N VAL A 40 -3.56 -0.08 -9.65
CA VAL A 40 -3.46 0.81 -8.50
C VAL A 40 -4.42 1.97 -8.69
N CYS A 41 -5.42 2.03 -7.81
CA CYS A 41 -6.44 3.06 -7.80
C CYS A 41 -6.34 3.95 -6.58
N LYS A 42 -6.38 5.26 -6.78
CA LYS A 42 -6.39 6.27 -5.72
C LYS A 42 -7.81 6.74 -5.46
N TYR A 43 -8.11 6.95 -4.18
CA TYR A 43 -9.37 7.43 -3.68
C TYR A 43 -9.16 8.56 -2.66
N ARG A 44 -10.09 9.51 -2.62
CA ARG A 44 -10.15 10.55 -1.59
C ARG A 44 -11.49 10.50 -0.88
N CYS A 45 -11.48 10.49 0.45
CA CYS A 45 -12.71 10.60 1.23
C CYS A 45 -13.29 12.01 1.10
N ARG A 46 -14.58 12.14 0.76
CA ARG A 46 -15.26 13.45 0.68
C ARG A 46 -15.41 14.17 2.01
N GLN A 47 -15.41 13.42 3.11
CA GLN A 47 -15.78 13.96 4.43
C GLN A 47 -14.56 14.46 5.21
N CYS A 48 -13.44 13.74 5.15
CA CYS A 48 -12.25 14.06 5.94
C CYS A 48 -10.98 14.16 5.09
N ASP A 49 -11.10 14.15 3.76
CA ASP A 49 -10.00 14.31 2.80
C ASP A 49 -8.87 13.28 2.86
N VAL A 50 -9.02 12.25 3.70
CA VAL A 50 -8.08 11.14 3.80
C VAL A 50 -7.93 10.45 2.44
N GLN A 51 -6.68 10.23 2.07
CA GLN A 51 -6.27 9.57 0.85
C GLN A 51 -6.15 8.07 1.07
N TRP A 52 -6.67 7.33 0.10
CA TRP A 52 -6.72 5.88 0.07
C TRP A 52 -6.17 5.37 -1.25
N MET A 53 -5.59 4.18 -1.23
CA MET A 53 -5.10 3.49 -2.40
C MET A 53 -5.58 2.04 -2.35
N LEU A 54 -6.06 1.53 -3.48
CA LEU A 54 -6.41 0.14 -3.69
C LEU A 54 -5.42 -0.46 -4.66
N GLU A 55 -4.72 -1.52 -4.25
CA GLU A 55 -3.99 -2.39 -5.17
C GLU A 55 -4.83 -3.62 -5.46
N THR A 56 -4.95 -4.01 -6.72
CA THR A 56 -5.67 -5.22 -7.14
C THR A 56 -4.79 -6.03 -8.08
N ASP A 57 -4.61 -7.33 -7.82
CA ASP A 57 -3.90 -8.21 -8.74
C ASP A 57 -4.76 -8.45 -10.00
N MET A 58 -4.19 -8.15 -11.17
CA MET A 58 -4.90 -8.29 -12.44
C MET A 58 -5.14 -9.75 -12.83
N SER A 59 -4.40 -10.69 -12.23
CA SER A 59 -4.53 -12.13 -12.47
C SER A 59 -5.51 -12.79 -11.51
N ASN A 60 -5.78 -12.14 -10.37
CA ASN A 60 -6.73 -12.59 -9.36
C ASN A 60 -7.46 -11.39 -8.74
N ALA A 61 -8.67 -11.11 -9.22
CA ALA A 61 -9.44 -9.95 -8.77
C ALA A 61 -9.85 -10.02 -7.29
N ASP A 62 -9.75 -11.19 -6.66
CA ASP A 62 -10.00 -11.39 -5.23
C ASP A 62 -8.78 -11.03 -4.36
N GLU A 63 -7.60 -10.84 -4.97
CA GLU A 63 -6.40 -10.34 -4.31
C GLU A 63 -6.35 -8.81 -4.41
N HIS A 64 -6.89 -8.15 -3.39
CA HIS A 64 -6.89 -6.70 -3.25
C HIS A 64 -6.36 -6.25 -1.90
N GLU A 65 -5.64 -5.12 -1.89
CA GLU A 65 -5.11 -4.50 -0.69
C GLU A 65 -5.53 -3.03 -0.63
N TRP A 66 -6.17 -2.65 0.48
CA TRP A 66 -6.48 -1.25 0.77
C TRP A 66 -5.34 -0.64 1.58
N ILE A 67 -4.99 0.61 1.25
CA ILE A 67 -3.86 1.31 1.83
C ILE A 67 -4.32 2.73 2.19
N CYS A 68 -4.38 3.02 3.48
CA CYS A 68 -4.66 4.36 4.00
C CYS A 68 -3.37 5.19 3.99
N LEU A 69 -3.38 6.29 3.23
CA LEU A 69 -2.28 7.23 3.12
C LEU A 69 -2.46 8.46 4.02
N TYR A 70 -3.57 8.56 4.76
CA TYR A 70 -3.92 9.73 5.56
C TYR A 70 -3.87 11.02 4.72
N ASN A 71 -2.91 11.91 4.99
CA ASN A 71 -2.78 13.18 4.29
C ASN A 71 -1.81 13.11 3.11
N SER A 72 -1.09 12.00 2.93
CA SER A 72 -0.11 11.80 1.86
C SER A 72 -0.77 11.39 0.55
N SER A 73 -0.22 11.87 -0.55
CA SER A 73 -0.59 11.51 -1.92
C SER A 73 0.14 10.28 -2.46
N SER A 74 1.22 9.86 -1.79
CA SER A 74 2.05 8.73 -2.20
C SER A 74 2.60 7.98 -1.00
N ILE A 75 2.79 6.67 -1.12
CA ILE A 75 3.54 5.86 -0.15
C ILE A 75 5.03 6.25 -0.06
N LEU A 76 5.54 6.93 -1.09
CA LEU A 76 6.93 7.38 -1.17
C LEU A 76 7.12 8.80 -0.63
N GLU A 77 6.03 9.52 -0.34
CA GLU A 77 6.15 10.83 0.28
C GLU A 77 6.63 10.66 1.72
N PRO A 78 7.68 11.38 2.14
CA PRO A 78 8.05 11.41 3.55
C PRO A 78 6.86 12.00 4.31
N GLY A 79 6.25 11.20 5.19
CA GLY A 79 5.19 11.66 6.07
C GLY A 79 5.67 12.91 6.79
N SER A 80 5.09 14.06 6.47
CA SER A 80 5.52 15.33 7.04
C SER A 80 5.33 15.25 8.55
N VAL A 81 6.42 15.38 9.29
CA VAL A 81 6.56 15.22 10.75
C VAL A 81 5.76 16.28 11.56
N ALA A 82 4.78 16.95 10.96
CA ALA A 82 4.11 18.11 11.53
C ALA A 82 2.61 17.87 11.75
N ALA A 83 2.21 16.77 12.41
CA ALA A 83 0.85 16.65 12.95
C ALA A 83 0.72 15.60 14.07
N LEU A 84 1.68 15.48 15.01
CA LEU A 84 1.40 14.75 16.26
C LEU A 84 2.33 15.15 17.42
N THR A 85 2.45 16.44 17.73
CA THR A 85 2.92 16.86 19.06
C THR A 85 1.77 16.70 20.06
N SER A 86 1.54 15.46 20.50
CA SER A 86 1.07 15.06 21.84
C SER A 86 0.37 13.69 21.82
N ARG A 87 1.12 12.64 21.50
CA ARG A 87 0.89 11.34 22.14
C ARG A 87 2.13 10.47 21.99
N THR A 88 2.73 10.25 23.15
CA THR A 88 3.60 9.15 23.58
C THR A 88 3.81 8.04 22.55
N GLU A 89 5.08 7.82 22.24
CA GLU A 89 5.77 6.62 21.74
C GLU A 89 4.99 5.54 20.95
N THR A 90 5.67 5.12 19.88
CA THR A 90 5.43 3.97 19.00
C THR A 90 4.61 4.28 17.73
N GLU A 91 5.28 4.05 16.60
CA GLU A 91 4.84 4.20 15.20
C GLU A 91 4.76 5.63 14.63
N SER A 92 5.69 5.89 13.69
CA SER A 92 5.60 6.94 12.68
C SER A 92 4.18 7.05 12.08
N PRO A 93 3.80 8.17 11.44
CA PRO A 93 2.51 8.27 10.75
C PRO A 93 2.51 7.32 9.55
N ALA A 94 2.27 6.05 9.84
CA ALA A 94 2.58 4.93 8.99
C ALA A 94 1.36 4.66 8.15
N VAL A 95 1.57 4.71 6.83
CA VAL A 95 0.67 4.14 5.84
C VAL A 95 0.07 2.84 6.39
N THR A 96 -1.25 2.80 6.54
CA THR A 96 -1.93 1.65 7.13
C THR A 96 -2.45 0.74 6.02
N ARG A 97 -1.95 -0.50 5.96
CA ARG A 97 -2.44 -1.52 5.02
C ARG A 97 -3.58 -2.31 5.66
N VAL A 98 -4.62 -2.58 4.88
CA VAL A 98 -5.84 -3.25 5.31
C VAL A 98 -6.12 -4.39 4.32
N ASN A 99 -6.30 -5.60 4.86
CA ASN A 99 -6.64 -6.83 4.14
C ASN A 99 -5.54 -7.47 3.29
N SER A 100 -4.33 -7.56 3.83
CA SER A 100 -3.33 -8.48 3.31
C SER A 100 -3.79 -9.93 3.49
N ALA A 101 -4.67 -10.42 2.61
CA ALA A 101 -4.85 -11.83 2.37
C ALA A 101 -3.50 -12.36 1.85
N HIS A 102 -2.65 -12.80 2.79
CA HIS A 102 -1.34 -13.39 2.53
C HIS A 102 -0.28 -12.44 1.94
N ALA A 103 0.05 -11.35 2.63
CA ALA A 103 1.38 -10.72 2.48
C ALA A 103 2.48 -11.45 3.28
N VAL A 104 2.25 -12.70 3.68
CA VAL A 104 3.31 -13.65 4.06
C VAL A 104 3.36 -14.73 2.97
N GLY A 105 3.82 -14.34 1.78
CA GLY A 105 4.61 -15.28 0.99
C GLY A 105 5.88 -15.56 1.80
N PRO A 106 6.40 -16.80 1.82
CA PRO A 106 7.61 -17.10 2.57
C PRO A 106 8.66 -16.08 2.14
N GLU A 107 9.35 -15.50 3.11
CA GLU A 107 10.57 -14.74 2.91
C GLU A 107 11.47 -15.57 1.98
N TRP A 108 11.45 -15.28 0.66
CA TRP A 108 12.43 -15.84 -0.24
C TRP A 108 13.70 -15.12 0.15
N SER A 109 14.47 -15.79 1.02
CA SER A 109 15.83 -15.41 1.35
C SER A 109 16.51 -15.15 0.02
N TYR A 110 16.81 -13.88 -0.26
CA TYR A 110 17.70 -13.53 -1.35
C TYR A 110 19.08 -14.10 -0.97
N ARG A 111 19.30 -15.38 -1.25
CA ARG A 111 20.66 -15.90 -1.43
C ARG A 111 21.15 -15.26 -2.71
N MET A 112 21.77 -14.10 -2.55
CA MET A 112 22.72 -13.56 -3.51
C MET A 112 23.82 -14.61 -3.70
N LEU A 113 23.61 -15.53 -4.65
CA LEU A 113 24.70 -16.29 -5.24
C LEU A 113 25.39 -15.34 -6.21
N ILE A 114 26.23 -14.46 -5.66
CA ILE A 114 27.31 -13.88 -6.43
C ILE A 114 28.28 -15.03 -6.68
N GLN A 115 28.10 -15.75 -7.79
CA GLN A 115 29.21 -16.52 -8.35
C GLN A 115 30.22 -15.48 -8.84
N LEU A 116 31.21 -15.20 -8.01
CA LEU A 116 32.46 -14.58 -8.44
C LEU A 116 33.08 -15.56 -9.44
N GLY A 117 32.81 -15.32 -10.72
CA GLY A 117 33.53 -15.94 -11.81
C GLY A 117 35.02 -15.71 -11.59
N SER A 118 35.74 -16.80 -11.33
CA SER A 118 37.19 -16.80 -11.19
C SER A 118 37.78 -16.37 -12.54
N LEU A 119 38.36 -15.16 -12.59
CA LEU A 119 39.26 -14.79 -13.66
C LEU A 119 40.55 -15.60 -13.49
N PRO A 120 40.98 -16.39 -14.50
CA PRO A 120 42.32 -16.95 -14.48
C PRO A 120 43.30 -15.82 -14.77
N PHE A 121 44.17 -15.54 -13.80
CA PHE A 121 45.41 -14.80 -14.05
C PHE A 121 46.32 -15.70 -14.89
N VAL A 122 46.68 -15.23 -16.10
CA VAL A 122 47.90 -15.60 -16.83
C VAL A 122 48.53 -14.30 -17.32
#